data_AF-A0A257EN89-F1
#
_entry.id   AF-A0A257EN89-F1
#
_cell.length_a   1.000
_cell.length_b   1.000
_cell.length_c   1.000
_cell.angle_alpha   90.00
_cell.angle_beta   90.00
_cell.angle_gamma   90.00
#
_symmetry.space_group_name_H-M   'P 1'
#
loop_
_entity.id
_entity.type
_entity.pdbx_description
1 polymer ?
#
loop_
_entity_poly.entity_id
_entity_poly.type
_entity_poly.pdbx_seq_one_letter_code
_entity_poly.pdbx_strand_id
1 'polypeptide(L)'
;MQRLAVLAVLALLAGAPAVAQAPAAPPPVAVPVPAPVAPKPPPPPARVTPNAERDVVIGALDKRTGETRAFKGHPGQQFDFGSLHVVVRTCETTPPWEQKLTGAFLLIDDRLGAQAKRVFSGWMFAESPSLHPLEHPRYDIWVKSCTMRFPETGPNTVSGARGGAAAVPNAVAPPSSAKKSAGTVSAAPN
;
A
#
# COMPACT_ATOMS: atom_id res chain seq x y z
N MET A 1 -42.83 -67.48 -3.60
CA MET A 1 -42.97 -68.14 -2.28
C MET A 1 -43.30 -67.03 -1.28
N GLN A 2 -44.56 -66.66 -1.01
CA GLN A 2 -45.53 -67.31 -0.09
C GLN A 2 -44.94 -67.38 1.34
N ARG A 3 -45.47 -66.77 2.41
CA ARG A 3 -46.83 -66.74 3.01
C ARG A 3 -46.90 -65.49 3.95
N LEU A 4 -47.93 -64.63 4.06
CA LEU A 4 -49.37 -64.76 4.41
C LEU A 4 -49.67 -65.32 5.82
N ALA A 5 -50.08 -64.41 6.74
CA ALA A 5 -51.04 -64.55 7.88
C ALA A 5 -50.90 -63.24 8.71
N VAL A 6 -51.84 -62.30 8.90
CA VAL A 6 -53.31 -62.17 9.06
C VAL A 6 -53.88 -62.81 10.34
N LEU A 7 -54.69 -61.99 11.04
CA LEU A 7 -55.66 -62.23 12.13
C LEU A 7 -55.16 -61.88 13.55
N ALA A 8 -55.90 -61.22 14.45
CA ALA A 8 -57.21 -60.57 14.40
C ALA A 8 -57.49 -59.88 15.77
N VAL A 9 -58.08 -58.68 15.70
CA VAL A 9 -59.27 -58.18 16.45
C VAL A 9 -59.26 -58.11 18.00
N LEU A 10 -59.67 -56.94 18.54
CA LEU A 10 -60.76 -56.69 19.53
C LEU A 10 -60.55 -55.28 20.13
N ALA A 11 -61.29 -54.24 19.71
CA ALA A 11 -62.58 -53.80 20.26
C ALA A 11 -62.55 -53.47 21.77
N LEU A 12 -62.75 -52.21 22.15
CA LEU A 12 -63.78 -51.75 23.12
C LEU A 12 -63.61 -50.27 23.54
N LEU A 13 -64.78 -49.64 23.71
CA LEU A 13 -65.05 -48.27 24.10
C LEU A 13 -64.59 -47.93 25.53
N ALA A 14 -64.18 -46.68 25.77
CA ALA A 14 -64.59 -45.89 26.93
C ALA A 14 -64.07 -44.44 26.80
N GLY A 15 -64.99 -43.48 26.81
CA GLY A 15 -64.66 -42.07 27.03
C GLY A 15 -64.35 -41.81 28.50
N ALA A 16 -63.40 -40.90 28.75
CA ALA A 16 -63.15 -40.26 30.04
C ALA A 16 -62.69 -38.81 29.79
N PRO A 17 -62.98 -37.88 30.72
CA PRO A 17 -63.22 -36.48 30.41
C PRO A 17 -61.94 -35.66 30.26
N ALA A 18 -62.09 -34.56 29.51
CA ALA A 18 -61.12 -33.50 29.37
C ALA A 18 -60.73 -32.90 30.74
N VAL A 19 -59.49 -33.16 31.15
CA VAL A 19 -58.80 -32.35 32.16
C VAL A 19 -58.10 -31.24 31.40
N ALA A 20 -58.65 -30.03 31.49
CA ALA A 20 -58.01 -28.81 30.99
C ALA A 20 -56.70 -28.58 31.77
N GLN A 21 -55.58 -29.01 31.22
CA GLN A 21 -54.26 -28.64 31.68
C GLN A 21 -53.99 -27.21 31.19
N ALA A 22 -53.89 -26.28 32.13
CA ALA A 22 -53.40 -24.94 31.88
C ALA A 22 -52.01 -25.03 31.20
N PRO A 23 -51.73 -24.25 30.14
CA PRO A 23 -50.43 -24.30 29.48
C PRO A 23 -49.34 -23.88 30.46
N ALA A 24 -48.42 -24.79 30.74
CA ALA A 24 -47.18 -24.47 31.43
C ALA A 24 -46.45 -23.40 30.61
N ALA A 25 -46.16 -22.27 31.23
CA ALA A 25 -45.37 -21.21 30.62
C ALA A 25 -44.03 -21.79 30.15
N PRO A 26 -43.61 -21.55 28.90
CA PRO A 26 -42.30 -22.01 28.43
C PRO A 26 -41.20 -21.38 29.30
N PRO A 27 -40.13 -22.12 29.64
CA PRO A 27 -39.01 -21.56 30.37
C PRO A 27 -38.38 -20.42 29.54
N PRO A 28 -37.89 -19.35 30.19
CA PRO A 28 -37.26 -18.26 29.48
C PRO A 28 -36.04 -18.78 28.71
N VAL A 29 -36.08 -18.64 27.39
CA VAL A 29 -34.93 -18.91 26.52
C VAL A 29 -33.84 -17.92 26.91
N ALA A 30 -32.77 -18.42 27.53
CA ALA A 30 -31.60 -17.63 27.81
C ALA A 30 -30.96 -17.21 26.49
N VAL A 31 -31.01 -15.91 26.20
CA VAL A 31 -30.32 -15.32 25.05
C VAL A 31 -28.82 -15.51 25.28
N PRO A 32 -28.06 -16.15 24.38
CA PRO A 32 -26.62 -16.29 24.55
C PRO A 32 -25.98 -14.90 24.46
N VAL A 33 -25.29 -14.52 25.55
CA VAL A 33 -24.51 -13.29 25.61
C VAL A 33 -23.34 -13.41 24.61
N PRO A 34 -23.14 -12.48 23.67
CA PRO A 34 -22.05 -12.57 22.72
C PRO A 34 -20.72 -12.46 23.47
N ALA A 35 -19.81 -13.41 23.20
CA ALA A 35 -18.44 -13.38 23.74
C ALA A 35 -17.72 -12.09 23.30
N PRO A 36 -16.86 -11.51 24.15
CA PRO A 36 -16.09 -10.32 23.78
C PRO A 36 -15.17 -10.63 22.60
N VAL A 37 -15.33 -9.89 21.50
CA VAL A 37 -14.44 -9.95 20.33
C VAL A 37 -13.08 -9.44 20.74
N ALA A 38 -12.06 -10.31 20.71
CA ALA A 38 -10.68 -9.90 20.95
C ALA A 38 -10.26 -8.83 19.93
N PRO A 39 -9.54 -7.77 20.34
CA PRO A 39 -9.08 -6.74 19.42
C PRO A 39 -8.13 -7.35 18.38
N LYS A 40 -8.40 -7.08 17.10
CA LYS A 40 -7.54 -7.46 15.98
C LYS A 40 -6.14 -6.88 16.20
N PRO A 41 -5.05 -7.66 16.03
CA PRO A 41 -3.69 -7.14 16.16
C PRO A 41 -3.48 -5.92 15.26
N PRO A 42 -2.74 -4.90 15.72
CA PRO A 42 -2.44 -3.74 14.89
C PRO A 42 -1.75 -4.18 13.59
N PRO A 43 -2.05 -3.52 12.46
CA PRO A 43 -1.41 -3.86 11.19
C PRO A 43 0.12 -3.70 11.30
N PRO A 44 0.90 -4.52 10.59
CA PRO A 44 2.35 -4.39 10.58
C PRO A 44 2.77 -2.99 10.11
N PRO A 45 3.93 -2.48 10.57
CA PRO A 45 4.42 -1.17 10.17
C PRO A 45 4.50 -1.11 8.64
N ALA A 46 4.11 0.03 8.07
CA ALA A 46 4.18 0.26 6.63
C ALA A 46 5.63 0.02 6.17
N ARG A 47 5.85 -0.89 5.24
CA ARG A 47 7.20 -1.18 4.72
C ARG A 47 7.44 -0.38 3.44
N VAL A 48 8.72 -0.16 3.12
CA VAL A 48 9.11 0.35 1.80
C VAL A 48 8.57 -0.59 0.73
N THR A 49 8.08 -0.05 -0.39
CA THR A 49 7.54 -0.88 -1.48
C THR A 49 8.65 -1.77 -2.07
N PRO A 50 8.44 -3.10 -2.13
CA PRO A 50 9.38 -4.02 -2.75
C PRO A 50 9.67 -3.64 -4.20
N ASN A 51 10.90 -3.88 -4.68
CA ASN A 51 11.33 -3.46 -6.03
C ASN A 51 10.35 -3.84 -7.15
N ALA A 52 9.86 -5.08 -7.15
CA ALA A 52 8.96 -5.57 -8.20
C ALA A 52 7.57 -4.90 -8.22
N GLU A 53 7.16 -4.26 -7.12
CA GLU A 53 5.86 -3.59 -6.98
C GLU A 53 5.93 -2.08 -7.23
N ARG A 54 7.09 -1.55 -7.59
CA ARG A 54 7.27 -0.12 -7.85
C ARG A 54 6.81 0.21 -9.26
N ASP A 55 6.24 1.39 -9.45
CA ASP A 55 5.89 1.88 -10.78
C ASP A 55 7.03 2.71 -11.35
N VAL A 56 7.42 2.44 -12.59
CA VAL A 56 8.40 3.23 -13.34
C VAL A 56 7.75 3.81 -14.59
N VAL A 57 8.15 5.03 -14.94
CA VAL A 57 7.82 5.65 -16.22
C VAL A 57 9.13 6.00 -16.93
N ILE A 58 9.29 5.47 -18.14
CA ILE A 58 10.44 5.69 -19.01
C ILE A 58 10.00 6.47 -20.25
N GLY A 59 10.75 7.50 -20.62
CA GLY A 59 10.59 8.23 -21.88
C GLY A 59 11.46 7.63 -22.97
N ALA A 60 10.97 7.66 -24.20
CA ALA A 60 11.70 7.25 -25.39
C ALA A 60 11.47 8.24 -26.53
N LEU A 61 12.52 8.56 -27.29
CA LEU A 61 12.50 9.50 -28.41
C LEU A 61 13.18 8.89 -29.63
N ASP A 62 12.56 8.96 -30.81
CA ASP A 62 13.25 8.80 -32.09
C ASP A 62 13.76 10.18 -32.52
N LYS A 63 15.08 10.39 -32.43
CA LYS A 63 15.78 11.65 -32.76
C LYS A 63 15.62 12.04 -34.23
N ARG A 64 15.27 11.10 -35.12
CA ARG A 64 15.09 11.35 -36.56
C ARG A 64 13.68 11.83 -36.90
N THR A 65 12.66 11.30 -36.22
CA THR A 65 11.25 11.66 -36.48
C THR A 65 10.69 12.67 -35.48
N GLY A 66 11.34 12.85 -34.33
CA GLY A 66 10.84 13.63 -33.20
C GLY A 66 9.76 12.92 -32.37
N GLU A 67 9.43 11.67 -32.71
CA GLU A 67 8.37 10.93 -32.01
C GLU A 67 8.80 10.57 -30.58
N THR A 68 8.01 11.00 -29.61
CA THR A 68 8.22 10.69 -28.18
C THR A 68 7.11 9.78 -27.65
N ARG A 69 7.50 8.73 -26.92
CA ARG A 69 6.58 7.82 -26.21
C ARG A 69 6.95 7.71 -24.75
N ALA A 70 5.98 7.36 -23.91
CA ALA A 70 6.19 7.06 -22.50
C ALA A 70 5.73 5.64 -22.21
N PHE A 71 6.60 4.86 -21.57
CA PHE A 71 6.35 3.48 -21.17
C PHE A 71 6.18 3.43 -19.66
N LYS A 72 5.05 2.90 -19.21
CA LYS A 72 4.78 2.62 -17.81
C LYS A 72 4.99 1.13 -17.56
N GLY A 73 5.62 0.78 -16.45
CA GLY A 73 5.84 -0.61 -16.09
C GLY A 73 6.37 -0.75 -14.67
N HIS A 74 6.94 -1.92 -14.40
CA HIS A 74 7.53 -2.26 -13.11
C HIS A 74 8.96 -2.78 -13.28
N PRO A 75 9.82 -2.66 -12.26
CA PRO A 75 11.10 -3.35 -12.27
C PRO A 75 10.97 -4.85 -12.53
N GLY A 76 11.83 -5.37 -13.41
CA GLY A 76 11.77 -6.73 -13.94
C GLY A 76 11.05 -6.84 -15.29
N GLN A 77 10.29 -5.81 -15.69
CA GLN A 77 9.65 -5.77 -17.00
C GLN A 77 10.58 -5.22 -18.09
N GLN A 78 10.19 -5.48 -19.32
CA GLN A 78 10.90 -5.08 -20.53
C GLN A 78 9.92 -4.49 -21.55
N PHE A 79 10.43 -3.62 -22.41
CA PHE A 79 9.69 -3.07 -23.54
C PHE A 79 10.63 -2.82 -24.71
N ASP A 80 10.05 -2.72 -25.90
CA ASP A 80 10.78 -2.44 -27.14
C ASP A 80 10.41 -1.05 -27.68
N PHE A 81 11.40 -0.34 -28.21
CA PHE A 81 11.21 0.93 -28.90
C PHE A 81 12.15 1.03 -30.11
N GLY A 82 11.59 0.97 -31.31
CA GLY A 82 12.39 0.89 -32.54
C GLY A 82 13.20 -0.41 -32.57
N SER A 83 14.53 -0.29 -32.64
CA SER A 83 15.45 -1.44 -32.53
C SER A 83 15.93 -1.71 -31.11
N LEU A 84 15.59 -0.86 -30.14
CA LEU A 84 16.04 -0.99 -28.76
C LEU A 84 15.16 -1.94 -27.97
N HIS A 85 15.79 -2.83 -27.23
CA HIS A 85 15.19 -3.64 -26.18
C HIS A 85 15.64 -3.11 -24.82
N VAL A 86 14.68 -2.65 -24.01
CA VAL A 86 14.94 -2.01 -22.73
C VAL A 86 14.43 -2.89 -21.60
N VAL A 87 15.29 -3.21 -20.64
CA VAL A 87 14.96 -3.93 -19.41
C VAL A 87 15.16 -3.03 -18.22
N VAL A 88 14.12 -2.84 -17.41
CA VAL A 88 14.21 -2.09 -16.16
C VAL A 88 14.54 -3.06 -15.04
N ARG A 89 15.68 -2.89 -14.35
CA ARG A 89 16.07 -3.79 -13.25
C ARG A 89 15.56 -3.31 -11.89
N THR A 90 15.64 -2.01 -11.67
CA THR A 90 15.17 -1.34 -10.45
C THR A 90 14.84 0.11 -10.77
N CYS A 91 13.91 0.67 -10.02
CA CYS A 91 13.73 2.11 -9.92
C CYS A 91 13.66 2.50 -8.44
N GLU A 92 14.22 3.65 -8.11
CA GLU A 92 14.23 4.22 -6.76
C GLU A 92 13.86 5.70 -6.84
N THR A 93 13.24 6.20 -5.79
CA THR A 93 13.04 7.64 -5.56
C THR A 93 13.37 7.95 -4.11
N THR A 94 13.74 9.19 -3.82
CA THR A 94 13.85 9.65 -2.43
C THR A 94 12.48 9.77 -1.75
N PRO A 95 12.44 9.69 -0.41
CA PRO A 95 11.23 9.94 0.37
C PRO A 95 10.71 11.39 0.20
N PRO A 96 9.42 11.64 0.48
CA PRO A 96 8.80 12.94 0.23
C PRO A 96 9.30 14.09 1.13
N TRP A 97 9.97 13.81 2.25
CA TRP A 97 10.55 14.81 3.16
C TRP A 97 11.99 15.22 2.80
N GLU A 98 12.56 14.64 1.75
CA GLU A 98 13.89 14.98 1.21
C GLU A 98 13.74 15.60 -0.19
N GLN A 99 14.82 16.18 -0.73
CA GLN A 99 14.85 16.59 -2.12
C GLN A 99 14.55 15.40 -3.04
N LYS A 100 13.66 15.61 -4.01
CA LYS A 100 13.23 14.57 -4.94
C LYS A 100 14.39 14.21 -5.88
N LEU A 101 14.90 12.99 -5.76
CA LEU A 101 15.88 12.40 -6.67
C LEU A 101 15.36 11.03 -7.07
N THR A 102 15.31 10.79 -8.38
CA THR A 102 14.70 9.61 -8.96
C THR A 102 15.68 8.96 -9.92
N GLY A 103 15.90 7.66 -9.76
CA GLY A 103 16.80 6.91 -10.64
C GLY A 103 16.23 5.55 -11.03
N ALA A 104 16.66 5.03 -12.17
CA ALA A 104 16.43 3.64 -12.54
C ALA A 104 17.68 3.02 -13.14
N PHE A 105 17.87 1.73 -12.87
CA PHE A 105 18.92 0.94 -13.52
C PHE A 105 18.35 0.27 -14.77
N LEU A 106 18.88 0.66 -15.92
CA LEU A 106 18.43 0.19 -17.22
C LEU A 106 19.51 -0.66 -17.89
N LEU A 107 19.08 -1.71 -18.56
CA LEU A 107 19.86 -2.48 -19.53
C LEU A 107 19.22 -2.27 -20.90
N ILE A 108 19.98 -1.79 -21.87
CA ILE A 108 19.46 -1.48 -23.20
C ILE A 108 20.32 -2.16 -24.25
N ASP A 109 19.72 -3.04 -25.02
CA ASP A 109 20.33 -3.74 -26.14
C ASP A 109 19.77 -3.19 -27.46
N ASP A 110 20.64 -2.89 -28.42
CA ASP A 110 20.25 -2.60 -29.80
C ASP A 110 20.24 -3.89 -30.62
N ARG A 111 19.11 -4.17 -31.28
CA ARG A 111 18.85 -5.38 -32.06
C ARG A 111 18.78 -5.13 -33.56
N LEU A 112 19.28 -3.98 -34.05
CA LEU A 112 19.27 -3.66 -35.49
C LEU A 112 20.18 -4.59 -36.33
N GLY A 113 21.23 -5.15 -35.73
CA GLY A 113 22.21 -6.02 -36.41
C GLY A 113 21.93 -7.52 -36.26
N ALA A 114 22.81 -8.35 -36.85
CA ALA A 114 22.73 -9.81 -36.75
C ALA A 114 22.87 -10.35 -35.31
N GLN A 115 23.49 -9.58 -34.42
CA GLN A 115 23.65 -9.90 -33.00
C GLN A 115 23.22 -8.70 -32.16
N ALA A 116 22.53 -8.96 -31.06
CA ALA A 116 22.14 -7.91 -30.11
C ALA A 116 23.38 -7.34 -29.42
N LYS A 117 23.50 -6.00 -29.37
CA LYS A 117 24.61 -5.30 -28.72
C LYS A 117 24.10 -4.49 -27.54
N ARG A 118 24.70 -4.66 -26.38
CA ARG A 118 24.48 -3.78 -25.22
C ARG A 118 24.98 -2.38 -25.55
N VAL A 119 24.06 -1.40 -25.62
CA VAL A 119 24.36 0.01 -25.87
C VAL A 119 24.33 0.84 -24.59
N PHE A 120 23.63 0.40 -23.55
CA PHE A 120 23.63 1.05 -22.24
C PHE A 120 23.42 0.07 -21.09
N SER A 121 24.15 0.27 -20.00
CA SER A 121 24.00 -0.49 -18.75
C SER A 121 24.38 0.40 -17.58
N GLY A 122 23.40 0.83 -16.80
CA GLY A 122 23.69 1.62 -15.60
C GLY A 122 22.49 2.35 -15.04
N TRP A 123 22.79 3.20 -14.05
CA TRP A 123 21.83 4.12 -13.47
C TRP A 123 21.62 5.32 -14.38
N MET A 124 20.38 5.77 -14.44
CA MET A 124 19.95 6.97 -15.13
C MET A 124 18.99 7.73 -14.22
N PHE A 125 19.17 9.04 -14.14
CA PHE A 125 18.47 9.91 -13.19
C PHE A 125 17.46 10.80 -13.92
N ALA A 126 16.25 10.93 -13.39
CA ALA A 126 15.20 11.73 -14.02
C ALA A 126 15.55 13.23 -13.99
N GLU A 127 16.18 13.68 -12.91
CA GLU A 127 16.53 15.08 -12.69
C GLU A 127 17.84 15.48 -13.41
N SER A 128 18.67 14.51 -13.77
CA SER A 128 19.94 14.76 -14.48
C SER A 128 20.30 13.62 -15.44
N PRO A 129 19.57 13.47 -16.56
CA PRO A 129 19.83 12.41 -17.54
C PRO A 129 21.23 12.50 -18.17
N SER A 130 21.80 13.71 -18.23
CA SER A 130 23.13 13.97 -18.80
C SER A 130 24.30 13.41 -17.98
N LEU A 131 24.07 12.92 -16.76
CA LEU A 131 25.14 12.30 -15.96
C LEU A 131 25.57 10.94 -16.53
N HIS A 132 24.64 10.21 -17.13
CA HIS A 132 24.91 8.93 -17.78
C HIS A 132 23.89 8.72 -18.91
N PRO A 133 24.05 9.46 -20.03
CA PRO A 133 23.11 9.44 -21.13
C PRO A 133 23.21 8.16 -21.97
N LEU A 134 22.13 7.83 -22.69
CA LEU A 134 22.16 6.80 -23.73
C LEU A 134 22.80 7.36 -25.01
N GLU A 135 24.02 6.91 -25.29
CA GLU A 135 24.74 7.24 -26.52
C GLU A 135 24.29 6.35 -27.69
N HIS A 136 23.10 6.64 -28.23
CA HIS A 136 22.57 5.99 -29.43
C HIS A 136 22.29 7.00 -30.56
N PRO A 137 22.66 6.70 -31.82
CA PRO A 137 22.58 7.66 -32.93
C PRO A 137 21.15 8.05 -33.31
N ARG A 138 20.17 7.16 -33.10
CA ARG A 138 18.78 7.40 -33.53
C ARG A 138 17.78 7.55 -32.38
N TYR A 139 18.06 6.96 -31.23
CA TYR A 139 17.07 6.83 -30.17
C TYR A 139 17.63 7.46 -28.91
N ASP A 140 16.75 7.98 -28.07
CA ASP A 140 17.07 8.40 -26.70
C ASP A 140 16.10 7.73 -25.73
N ILE A 141 16.59 7.36 -24.56
CA ILE A 141 15.81 6.74 -23.48
C ILE A 141 16.18 7.48 -22.20
N TRP A 142 15.17 7.92 -21.44
CA TRP A 142 15.38 8.59 -20.16
C TRP A 142 14.36 8.16 -19.11
N VAL A 143 14.76 8.20 -17.84
CA VAL A 143 13.85 7.96 -16.72
C VAL A 143 12.98 9.20 -16.51
N LYS A 144 11.66 9.02 -16.36
CA LYS A 144 10.72 10.13 -16.08
C LYS A 144 10.30 10.15 -14.61
N SER A 145 9.93 8.99 -14.06
CA SER A 145 9.52 8.89 -12.66
C SER A 145 9.60 7.47 -12.14
N CYS A 146 9.75 7.33 -10.82
CA CYS A 146 9.53 6.10 -10.07
C CYS A 146 8.56 6.43 -8.93
N THR A 147 7.60 5.56 -8.68
CA THR A 147 6.62 5.68 -7.60
C THR A 147 6.77 4.51 -6.65
N MET A 148 6.90 4.81 -5.37
CA MET A 148 6.97 3.83 -4.29
C MET A 148 6.52 4.46 -2.98
N ARG A 149 6.11 3.61 -2.03
CA ARG A 149 5.73 4.01 -0.67
C ARG A 149 6.90 3.90 0.29
N PHE A 150 6.95 4.83 1.24
CA PHE A 150 7.89 4.85 2.35
C PHE A 150 7.15 4.72 3.69
N PRO A 151 7.76 4.12 4.72
CA PRO A 151 7.27 4.25 6.08
C PRO A 151 7.32 5.72 6.53
N GLU A 152 6.24 6.22 7.11
CA GLU A 152 6.21 7.54 7.80
C GLU A 152 7.12 7.59 9.04
N THR A 153 7.59 6.43 9.51
CA THR A 153 8.41 6.28 10.71
C THR A 153 9.54 5.31 10.41
N GLY A 154 10.78 5.82 10.34
CA GLY A 154 11.95 4.97 10.22
C GLY A 154 12.14 4.08 11.46
N PRO A 155 12.93 3.00 11.36
CA PRO A 155 13.16 2.07 12.47
C PRO A 155 13.74 2.73 13.75
N ASN A 156 14.23 3.97 13.67
CA ASN A 156 14.81 4.72 14.79
C ASN A 156 14.11 6.06 15.11
N THR A 157 12.96 6.36 14.51
CA THR A 157 12.20 7.57 14.85
C THR A 157 11.19 7.27 15.95
N VAL A 158 11.24 8.01 17.05
CA VAL A 158 10.16 8.06 18.03
C VAL A 158 8.89 8.51 17.31
N SER A 159 7.84 7.68 17.32
CA SER A 159 6.50 8.12 16.89
C SER A 159 6.07 9.26 17.81
N GLY A 160 6.28 10.50 17.36
CA GLY A 160 5.59 11.64 17.92
C GLY A 160 4.12 11.48 17.58
N ALA A 161 3.38 10.78 18.43
CA ALA A 161 1.95 10.69 18.35
C ALA A 161 1.37 12.10 18.49
N ARG A 162 1.22 12.82 17.37
CA ARG A 162 0.07 13.72 17.23
C ARG A 162 -1.11 12.82 16.89
N GLY A 163 -1.52 12.05 17.90
CA GLY A 163 -2.86 11.47 17.93
C GLY A 163 -3.83 12.62 17.67
N GLY A 164 -4.72 12.40 16.70
CA GLY A 164 -5.67 13.40 16.26
C GLY A 164 -6.36 14.07 17.44
N ALA A 165 -6.33 15.40 17.44
CA ALA A 165 -7.22 16.20 18.26
C ALA A 165 -8.65 16.00 17.71
N ALA A 166 -9.29 14.92 18.13
CA ALA A 166 -10.73 14.87 18.19
C ALA A 166 -11.13 15.89 19.27
N ALA A 167 -11.84 16.93 18.82
CA ALA A 167 -12.34 18.00 19.67
C ALA A 167 -13.16 17.43 20.84
N VAL A 168 -12.76 17.76 22.07
CA VAL A 168 -13.62 17.73 23.25
C VAL A 168 -13.78 19.18 23.69
N PRO A 169 -14.99 19.76 23.70
CA PRO A 169 -15.18 21.13 24.18
C PRO A 169 -15.14 21.13 25.72
N ASN A 170 -14.52 22.17 26.25
CA ASN A 170 -14.42 22.55 27.68
C ASN A 170 -13.56 21.70 28.61
N ALA A 171 -12.27 22.07 28.66
CA ALA A 171 -11.53 22.11 29.91
C ALA A 171 -10.67 23.39 29.92
N VAL A 172 -10.85 24.22 30.94
CA VAL A 172 -10.11 25.47 31.17
C VAL A 172 -8.64 25.14 31.48
N ALA A 173 -7.71 25.64 30.65
CA ALA A 173 -6.28 25.51 30.90
C ALA A 173 -5.81 26.54 31.95
N PRO A 174 -4.92 26.18 32.89
CA PRO A 174 -4.24 27.16 33.75
C PRO A 174 -3.18 27.97 32.97
N PRO A 175 -2.89 29.22 33.36
CA PRO A 175 -1.97 30.08 32.62
C PRO A 175 -0.51 29.60 32.71
N SER A 176 0.15 29.59 31.55
CA SER A 176 1.56 29.30 31.36
C SER A 176 2.45 30.29 32.12
N SER A 177 3.31 29.79 33.00
CA SER A 177 4.33 30.57 33.72
C SER A 177 5.61 30.66 32.91
N ALA A 178 5.58 31.36 31.78
CA ALA A 178 6.79 31.73 31.05
C ALA A 178 7.26 33.12 31.53
N LYS A 179 8.45 33.19 32.14
CA LYS A 179 9.07 34.47 32.52
C LYS A 179 9.37 35.29 31.26
N LYS A 180 8.78 36.49 31.20
CA LYS A 180 9.07 37.52 30.19
C LYS A 180 10.44 38.15 30.50
N SER A 181 11.44 37.89 29.67
CA SER A 181 12.69 38.65 29.72
C SER A 181 12.45 40.03 29.11
N ALA A 182 12.36 41.04 29.97
CA ALA A 182 12.44 42.45 29.60
C ALA A 182 13.93 42.83 29.41
N GLY A 183 14.20 43.64 28.39
CA GLY A 183 15.55 44.06 28.02
C GLY A 183 16.13 45.17 28.92
N THR A 184 17.38 45.51 28.66
CA THR A 184 17.96 46.81 29.03
C THR A 184 19.02 47.21 28.00
N VAL A 185 18.77 48.35 27.36
CA VAL A 185 19.75 49.16 26.61
C VAL A 185 20.42 50.10 27.61
N SER A 186 21.74 50.29 27.55
CA SER A 186 22.41 51.61 27.44
C SER A 186 23.93 51.52 27.67
N ALA A 187 24.64 52.53 27.17
CA ALA A 187 26.03 52.56 26.74
C ALA A 187 27.03 53.27 27.71
N ALA A 188 28.32 53.18 27.31
CA ALA A 188 29.46 54.10 27.49
C ALA A 188 30.28 54.05 28.81
N PRO A 189 31.46 54.72 28.89
CA PRO A 189 32.64 54.68 28.00
C PRO A 189 33.98 54.48 28.76
N ASN A 190 35.06 54.17 28.02
CA ASN A 190 36.40 54.78 28.14
C ASN A 190 37.27 54.33 26.97
#